data_AF-A0A7Y1UXP9-F1
#
_entry.id   AF-A0A7Y1UXP9-F1
#
_cell.length_a   1.000
_cell.length_b   1.000
_cell.length_c   1.000
_cell.angle_alpha   90.00
_cell.angle_beta   90.00
_cell.angle_gamma   90.00
#
_symmetry.space_group_name_H-M   'P 1'
#
loop_
_entity.id
_entity.type
_entity.pdbx_description
1 polymer ?
#
loop_
_entity_poly.entity_id
_entity_poly.type
_entity_poly.pdbx_seq_one_letter_code
_entity_poly.pdbx_strand_id
1 'polypeptide(L)'
;MRRIEKKLFQIGDEINALDEAIRLAREELVYHDHLNDDAQRDAAVSNSPIDRADARETAGDVDRMRAHITGLEGARDKLQRRREKLLNKLA
;
A
#
# COMPACT_ATOMS: atom_id res chain seq x y z
N MET A 1 33.96 -7.23 2.05
CA MET A 1 32.53 -7.60 2.03
C MET A 1 32.28 -8.51 0.84
N ARG A 2 31.75 -9.72 1.07
CA ARG A 2 31.43 -10.70 0.02
C ARG A 2 30.28 -10.20 -0.85
N ARG A 3 30.17 -10.67 -2.10
CA ARG A 3 29.10 -10.26 -3.04
C ARG A 3 27.69 -10.53 -2.48
N ILE A 4 27.52 -11.59 -1.70
CA ILE A 4 26.24 -11.95 -1.07
C ILE A 4 25.88 -10.98 0.07
N GLU A 5 26.84 -10.61 0.91
CA GLU A 5 26.65 -9.64 2.01
C GLU A 5 26.20 -8.28 1.45
N LYS A 6 26.90 -7.76 0.42
CA LYS A 6 26.50 -6.49 -0.23
C LYS A 6 25.07 -6.54 -0.76
N LYS A 7 24.66 -7.68 -1.33
CA LYS A 7 23.31 -7.89 -1.85
C LYS A 7 22.26 -7.98 -0.74
N LEU A 8 22.61 -8.58 0.40
CA LEU A 8 21.72 -8.64 1.57
C LEU A 8 21.48 -7.25 2.16
N PHE A 9 22.50 -6.40 2.23
CA PHE A 9 22.36 -5.00 2.65
C PHE A 9 21.41 -4.24 1.72
N GLN A 10 21.65 -4.31 0.40
CA GLN A 10 20.77 -3.65 -0.60
C GLN A 10 19.31 -4.09 -0.47
N ILE A 11 19.06 -5.40 -0.35
CA ILE A 11 17.69 -5.92 -0.16
C ILE A 11 17.09 -5.43 1.16
N GLY A 12 17.89 -5.32 2.22
CA GLY A 12 17.44 -4.75 3.50
C GLY A 12 16.99 -3.30 3.36
N ASP A 13 17.78 -2.47 2.68
CA ASP A 13 17.44 -1.06 2.42
C ASP A 13 16.17 -0.94 1.57
N GLU A 14 16.03 -1.76 0.53
CA GLU A 14 14.82 -1.79 -0.32
C GLU A 14 13.58 -2.24 0.47
N ILE A 15 13.70 -3.22 1.38
CA ILE A 15 12.61 -3.65 2.26
C ILE A 15 12.20 -2.51 3.19
N ASN A 16 13.16 -1.82 3.82
CA ASN A 16 12.85 -0.70 4.71
C ASN A 16 12.15 0.45 3.97
N ALA A 17 12.58 0.75 2.74
CA ALA A 17 11.92 1.75 1.90
C ALA A 17 10.47 1.35 1.55
N LEU A 18 10.22 0.08 1.27
CA LEU A 18 8.87 -0.43 1.01
C LEU A 18 8.00 -0.43 2.27
N ASP A 19 8.54 -0.82 3.42
CA ASP A 19 7.81 -0.81 4.70
C ASP A 19 7.37 0.62 5.05
N GLU A 20 8.22 1.62 4.81
CA GLU A 20 7.88 3.03 5.00
C GLU A 20 6.82 3.51 3.98
N ALA A 21 6.96 3.15 2.71
CA ALA A 21 5.95 3.47 1.69
C ALA A 21 4.58 2.85 2.02
N ILE A 22 4.55 1.60 2.51
CA ILE A 22 3.32 0.93 2.97
C ILE A 22 2.71 1.68 4.17
N ARG A 23 3.53 2.11 5.13
CA ARG A 23 3.08 2.88 6.28
C ARG A 23 2.39 4.18 5.84
N LEU A 24 3.05 4.96 4.99
CA LEU A 24 2.50 6.22 4.47
C LEU A 24 1.22 6.00 3.67
N ALA A 25 1.19 5.01 2.77
CA ALA A 25 0.00 4.70 1.97
C ALA A 25 -1.19 4.24 2.84
N ARG A 26 -0.93 3.50 3.92
CA ARG A 26 -1.97 3.13 4.90
C ARG A 26 -2.51 4.32 5.67
N GLU A 27 -1.65 5.28 6.02
CA GLU A 27 -2.08 6.53 6.67
C GLU A 27 -2.94 7.37 5.71
N GLU A 28 -2.57 7.44 4.44
CA GLU A 28 -3.35 8.10 3.40
C GLU A 28 -4.69 7.38 3.14
N LEU A 29 -4.73 6.05 3.16
CA LEU A 29 -5.96 5.28 3.03
C LEU A 29 -6.99 5.64 4.11
N VAL A 30 -6.56 5.85 5.37
CA VAL A 30 -7.47 6.27 6.45
C VAL A 30 -8.17 7.58 6.09
N TYR A 31 -7.45 8.53 5.50
CA TYR A 31 -8.04 9.78 5.04
C TYR A 31 -9.07 9.56 3.92
N HIS A 32 -8.75 8.72 2.93
CA HIS A 32 -9.69 8.39 1.86
C HIS A 32 -10.93 7.63 2.34
N ASP A 33 -10.77 6.71 3.31
CA ASP A 33 -11.90 6.00 3.92
C ASP A 33 -12.86 7.00 4.59
N HIS A 34 -12.35 8.03 5.29
CA HIS A 34 -13.19 9.09 5.87
C HIS A 34 -13.94 9.91 4.81
N LEU A 35 -13.27 10.33 3.73
CA LEU A 35 -13.92 11.06 2.64
C LEU A 35 -15.01 10.23 1.97
N ASN A 36 -14.74 8.95 1.74
CA ASN A 36 -15.73 8.04 1.19
C ASN A 36 -16.92 7.87 2.14
N ASP A 37 -16.69 7.66 3.43
CA ASP A 37 -17.78 7.53 4.42
C ASP A 37 -18.68 8.78 4.47
N ASP A 38 -18.09 9.98 4.37
CA ASP A 38 -18.84 11.23 4.28
C ASP A 38 -19.67 11.29 2.99
N ALA A 39 -19.04 11.04 1.84
CA ALA A 39 -19.72 11.07 0.54
C ALA A 39 -20.83 10.02 0.43
N GLN A 40 -20.64 8.81 0.98
CA GLN A 40 -21.68 7.78 1.04
C GLN A 40 -22.88 8.23 1.88
N ARG A 41 -22.63 8.90 3.01
CA ARG A 41 -23.70 9.43 3.87
C ARG A 41 -24.47 10.53 3.18
N ASP A 42 -23.80 11.47 2.53
CA ASP A 42 -24.44 12.55 1.78
C ASP A 42 -25.30 12.01 0.63
N ALA A 43 -24.77 11.06 -0.14
CA ALA A 43 -25.50 10.40 -1.22
C ALA A 43 -26.72 9.58 -0.75
N ALA A 44 -26.70 9.09 0.49
CA ALA A 44 -27.80 8.33 1.07
C ALA A 44 -28.96 9.22 1.54
N VAL A 45 -28.65 10.44 2.02
CA VAL A 45 -29.66 11.39 2.52
C VAL A 45 -30.14 12.35 1.45
N SER A 46 -29.33 12.61 0.43
CA SER A 46 -29.67 13.50 -0.67
C SER A 46 -30.17 12.72 -1.87
N ASN A 47 -31.15 13.29 -2.60
CA ASN A 47 -31.53 12.75 -3.91
C ASN A 47 -30.69 13.35 -5.05
N SER A 48 -29.55 13.97 -4.72
CA SER A 48 -28.67 14.68 -5.64
C SER A 48 -27.90 13.71 -6.53
N PRO A 49 -27.95 13.87 -7.87
CA PRO A 49 -27.07 13.13 -8.77
C PRO A 49 -25.57 13.40 -8.56
N ILE A 50 -25.22 14.58 -8.04
CA ILE A 50 -23.83 14.99 -7.78
C ILE A 50 -23.27 14.16 -6.62
N ASP A 51 -23.97 14.10 -5.50
CA ASP A 51 -23.52 13.39 -4.30
C ASP A 51 -23.35 11.89 -4.59
N ARG A 52 -24.22 11.30 -5.43
CA ARG A 52 -24.04 9.92 -5.93
C ARG A 52 -22.83 9.74 -6.85
N ALA A 53 -22.39 10.78 -7.55
CA ALA A 53 -21.17 10.75 -8.34
C ALA A 53 -19.95 10.84 -7.41
N ASP A 54 -19.96 11.77 -6.45
CA ASP A 54 -18.88 11.95 -5.47
C ASP A 54 -18.67 10.68 -4.63
N ALA A 55 -19.75 10.02 -4.20
CA ALA A 55 -19.70 8.73 -3.52
C ALA A 55 -19.07 7.63 -4.37
N ARG A 56 -19.28 7.63 -5.70
CA ARG A 56 -18.65 6.66 -6.60
C ARG A 56 -17.16 6.97 -6.82
N GLU A 57 -16.82 8.25 -6.91
CA GLU A 57 -15.43 8.69 -7.10
C GLU A 57 -14.56 8.34 -5.89
N THR A 58 -15.01 8.72 -4.70
CA THR A 58 -14.32 8.45 -3.43
C THR A 58 -14.19 6.96 -3.13
N ALA A 59 -15.22 6.15 -3.43
CA ALA A 59 -15.11 4.69 -3.36
C ALA A 59 -14.02 4.16 -4.32
N GLY A 60 -13.95 4.72 -5.52
CA GLY A 60 -12.92 4.39 -6.50
C GLY A 60 -11.50 4.76 -6.04
N ASP A 61 -11.34 5.88 -5.33
CA ASP A 61 -10.05 6.27 -4.72
C ASP A 61 -9.61 5.28 -3.65
N VAL A 62 -10.51 4.89 -2.76
CA VAL A 62 -10.26 3.87 -1.73
C VAL A 62 -9.79 2.56 -2.37
N ASP A 63 -10.47 2.09 -3.41
CA ASP A 63 -10.10 0.85 -4.11
C ASP A 63 -8.72 0.96 -4.78
N ARG A 64 -8.40 2.10 -5.41
CA ARG A 64 -7.08 2.34 -6.01
C ARG A 64 -5.98 2.34 -4.94
N MET A 65 -6.22 2.98 -3.80
CA MET A 65 -5.25 3.04 -2.71
C MET A 65 -5.01 1.66 -2.09
N ARG A 66 -6.07 0.88 -1.87
CA ARG A 66 -5.95 -0.51 -1.40
C ARG A 66 -5.14 -1.37 -2.38
N ALA A 67 -5.42 -1.25 -3.68
CA ALA A 67 -4.66 -1.96 -4.71
C ALA A 67 -3.18 -1.54 -4.72
N HIS A 68 -2.88 -0.25 -4.51
CA HIS A 68 -1.52 0.25 -4.39
C HIS A 68 -0.78 -0.38 -3.20
N ILE A 69 -1.40 -0.39 -2.01
CA ILE A 69 -0.85 -1.02 -0.80
C ILE A 69 -0.56 -2.51 -1.04
N THR A 70 -1.52 -3.25 -1.60
CA THR A 70 -1.33 -4.68 -1.93
C THR A 70 -0.16 -4.89 -2.90
N GLY A 71 0.02 -3.98 -3.87
CA GLY A 71 1.17 -4.00 -4.79
C GLY A 71 2.51 -3.84 -4.07
N LEU A 72 2.58 -2.90 -3.12
CA LEU A 72 3.78 -2.66 -2.30
C LEU A 72 4.09 -3.86 -1.39
N GLU A 73 3.08 -4.41 -0.71
CA GLU A 73 3.21 -5.61 0.14
C GLU A 73 3.72 -6.80 -0.67
N GLY A 74 3.16 -7.02 -1.87
CA GLY A 74 3.61 -8.06 -2.78
C GLY A 74 5.06 -7.88 -3.25
N ALA A 75 5.52 -6.65 -3.46
CA ALA A 75 6.92 -6.36 -3.79
C ALA A 75 7.85 -6.64 -2.59
N ARG A 76 7.42 -6.23 -1.40
CA ARG A 76 8.14 -6.41 -0.14
C ARG A 76 8.32 -7.89 0.20
N ASP A 77 7.27 -8.69 0.07
CA ASP A 77 7.31 -10.14 0.28
C ASP A 77 8.24 -10.86 -0.70
N LYS A 78 8.27 -10.44 -1.97
CA LYS A 78 9.22 -10.99 -2.95
C LYS A 78 10.67 -10.74 -2.53
N LEU A 79 10.98 -9.55 -2.02
CA LEU A 79 12.29 -9.21 -1.50
C LEU A 79 12.64 -9.99 -0.23
N GLN A 80 11.69 -10.18 0.68
CA GLN A 80 11.88 -11.02 1.87
C GLN A 80 12.25 -12.45 1.50
N ARG A 81 11.48 -13.10 0.61
CA ARG A 81 11.80 -14.45 0.11
C ARG A 81 13.17 -14.50 -0.56
N ARG A 82 13.59 -13.43 -1.24
CA ARG A 82 14.92 -13.33 -1.84
C ARG A 82 16.03 -13.21 -0.78
N ARG A 83 15.79 -12.43 0.28
CA ARG A 83 16.69 -12.29 1.43
C ARG A 83 16.90 -13.62 2.13
N GLU A 84 15.82 -14.33 2.44
CA GLU A 84 15.86 -15.67 3.06
C GLU A 84 16.68 -16.66 2.23
N LYS A 85 16.45 -16.71 0.91
CA LYS A 85 17.23 -17.55 -0.01
C LYS A 85 18.73 -17.22 0.00
N LEU A 86 19.11 -15.97 0.22
CA LEU A 86 20.52 -15.58 0.29
C LEU A 86 21.13 -15.89 1.66
N LEU A 87 20.37 -15.72 2.74
CA LEU A 87 20.79 -16.09 4.09
C LEU A 87 21.03 -17.61 4.20
N ASN A 88 20.16 -18.42 3.62
CA ASN A 88 20.32 -19.89 3.58
C ASN A 88 21.54 -20.36 2.79
N LYS A 89 22.17 -19.50 1.97
CA LYS A 89 23.42 -19.81 1.26
C LYS A 89 24.68 -19.44 2.07
N LEU A 90 24.50 -18.72 3.17
CA LEU A 90 25.58 -18.35 4.09
C LEU A 90 25.65 -19.27 5.31
N ALA A 91 24.56 -19.98 5.60
CA ALA A 91 24.51 -21.09 6.56
C ALA A 91 25.14 -22.35 5.96
#